data_AF-A0A5K1GUT0-F1
#
_entry.id   AF-A0A5K1GUT0-F1
#
_cell.length_a   1.000
_cell.length_b   1.000
_cell.length_c   1.000
_cell.angle_alpha   90.00
_cell.angle_beta   90.00
_cell.angle_gamma   90.00
#
_symmetry.space_group_name_H-M   'P 1'
#
loop_
_entity.id
_entity.type
_entity.pdbx_description
1 polymer ?
#
loop_
_entity_poly.entity_id
_entity_poly.type
_entity_poly.pdbx_seq_one_letter_code
_entity_poly.pdbx_strand_id
1 'polypeptide(L)'
;MVYTVTNGTCAVPTCMQLGGQPYPVPVGRRDSTTSNKDCANSDIPAFFEDLDAIISKFAGKGFTAREMVALSGAHTVGQAQCSTFRHRIYNETNIDPTFAAMRQANCPMTSGHGDGNLAP
;
A
#
# COMPACT_ATOMS: atom_id res chain seq x y z
N MET A 1 8.12 -21.83 -7.11
CA MET A 1 6.80 -21.28 -6.78
C MET A 1 5.83 -21.83 -7.81
N VAL A 2 5.14 -22.92 -7.47
CA VAL A 2 4.34 -23.68 -8.43
C VAL A 2 2.96 -23.03 -8.51
N TYR A 3 2.63 -22.44 -9.65
CA TYR A 3 1.26 -22.04 -9.96
C TYR A 3 0.48 -23.28 -10.39
N THR A 4 -0.38 -23.83 -9.53
CA THR A 4 -1.36 -24.83 -9.97
C THR A 4 -2.50 -24.10 -10.66
N VAL A 5 -2.41 -23.95 -11.99
CA VAL A 5 -3.54 -23.54 -12.83
C VAL A 5 -4.46 -24.76 -12.96
N THR A 6 -5.55 -24.77 -12.19
CA THR A 6 -6.66 -25.68 -12.46
C THR A 6 -7.83 -24.82 -12.97
N ASN A 7 -8.25 -25.03 -14.21
CA ASN A 7 -9.43 -24.44 -14.83
C ASN A 7 -9.56 -22.89 -14.78
N GLY A 8 -8.59 -22.17 -15.36
CA GLY A 8 -8.84 -20.80 -15.85
C GLY A 8 -9.14 -19.72 -14.79
N THR A 9 -9.05 -20.04 -13.50
CA THR A 9 -9.15 -19.06 -12.42
C THR A 9 -7.79 -18.94 -11.74
N CYS A 10 -7.03 -17.89 -12.05
CA CYS A 10 -5.97 -17.46 -11.15
C CYS A 10 -6.66 -16.86 -9.91
N ALA A 11 -6.75 -17.58 -8.81
CA ALA A 11 -7.04 -16.96 -7.53
C ALA A 11 -5.74 -16.35 -7.00
N VAL A 12 -5.75 -15.12 -6.48
CA VAL A 12 -4.55 -14.51 -5.90
C VAL A 12 -4.16 -15.33 -4.66
N PRO A 13 -3.10 -16.17 -4.71
CA PRO A 13 -2.89 -17.20 -3.69
C PRO A 13 -2.66 -16.60 -2.30
N THR A 14 -1.98 -15.44 -2.27
CA THR A 14 -1.64 -14.73 -1.04
C THR A 14 -2.85 -14.16 -0.34
N CYS A 15 -3.84 -13.64 -1.07
CA CYS A 15 -5.08 -13.13 -0.46
C CYS A 15 -5.85 -14.26 0.22
N MET A 16 -5.94 -15.43 -0.40
CA MET A 16 -6.61 -16.60 0.18
C MET A 16 -5.88 -17.12 1.43
N GLN A 17 -4.55 -17.18 1.39
CA GLN A 17 -3.75 -17.65 2.52
C GLN A 17 -3.89 -16.77 3.76
N LEU A 18 -4.28 -15.50 3.57
CA LEU A 18 -4.54 -14.53 4.63
C LEU A 18 -6.03 -14.38 4.96
N GLY A 19 -6.90 -15.28 4.48
CA GLY A 19 -8.34 -15.31 4.80
C GLY A 19 -9.23 -14.47 3.87
N GLY A 20 -8.70 -13.95 2.77
CA GLY A 20 -9.44 -13.22 1.75
C GLY A 20 -10.36 -14.12 0.91
N GLN A 21 -11.43 -13.53 0.39
CA GLN A 21 -12.37 -14.25 -0.49
C GLN A 21 -11.76 -14.43 -1.89
N PRO A 22 -11.87 -15.63 -2.49
CA PRO A 22 -11.40 -15.85 -3.85
C PRO A 22 -12.27 -15.11 -4.86
N TYR A 23 -11.65 -14.64 -5.94
CA TYR A 23 -12.35 -14.05 -7.08
C TYR A 23 -11.67 -14.50 -8.38
N PRO A 24 -12.43 -14.62 -9.49
CA PRO A 24 -11.86 -14.97 -10.79
C PRO A 24 -10.99 -13.82 -11.32
N VAL A 25 -9.74 -14.11 -11.66
CA VAL A 25 -8.83 -13.13 -12.29
C VAL A 25 -8.81 -13.32 -13.80
N PRO A 26 -9.09 -12.27 -14.60
CA PRO A 26 -8.89 -12.30 -16.05
C PRO A 26 -7.42 -12.54 -16.41
N VAL A 27 -7.19 -13.52 -17.28
CA VAL A 27 -5.85 -13.93 -17.78
C VAL A 27 -5.61 -13.41 -19.20
N GLY A 28 -4.34 -13.44 -19.66
CA GLY A 28 -3.95 -13.04 -21.02
C GLY A 28 -3.18 -11.73 -21.13
N ARG A 29 -2.75 -11.13 -20.02
CA ARG A 29 -1.79 -10.00 -20.05
C ARG A 29 -0.44 -10.47 -20.61
N ARG A 30 0.22 -9.59 -21.37
CA ARG A 30 1.57 -9.78 -21.93
C ARG A 30 2.56 -8.84 -21.24
N ASP A 31 3.81 -9.25 -21.16
CA ASP A 31 4.87 -8.45 -20.54
C ASP A 31 5.31 -7.30 -21.46
N SER A 32 5.57 -6.13 -20.87
CA SER A 32 6.16 -5.00 -21.60
C SER A 32 7.67 -5.22 -21.79
N THR A 33 8.23 -4.65 -22.86
CA THR A 33 9.68 -4.65 -23.11
C THR A 33 10.39 -3.42 -22.54
N THR A 34 9.64 -2.51 -21.93
CA THR A 34 10.13 -1.25 -21.36
C THR A 34 9.46 -0.94 -20.02
N SER A 35 10.09 -0.06 -19.24
CA SER A 35 9.58 0.51 -18.00
C SER A 35 9.50 2.04 -18.10
N ASN A 36 8.71 2.68 -17.24
CA ASN A 36 8.57 4.13 -17.20
C ASN A 36 8.68 4.65 -15.76
N LYS A 37 9.85 5.22 -15.43
CA LYS A 37 10.14 5.77 -14.11
C LYS A 37 9.33 7.04 -13.83
N ASP A 38 9.12 7.88 -14.82
CA ASP A 38 8.42 9.14 -14.65
C ASP A 38 6.95 8.89 -14.32
N CYS A 39 6.30 7.96 -15.03
CA CYS A 39 4.95 7.51 -14.68
C CYS A 39 4.89 6.88 -13.29
N ALA A 40 5.89 6.10 -12.87
CA ALA A 40 5.91 5.54 -11.52
C ALA A 40 5.98 6.65 -10.45
N ASN A 41 6.80 7.68 -10.67
CA ASN A 41 6.93 8.81 -9.77
C ASN A 41 5.67 9.70 -9.73
N SER A 42 4.94 9.84 -10.84
CA SER A 42 3.73 10.67 -10.91
C SER A 42 2.47 9.94 -10.45
N ASP A 43 2.34 8.65 -10.78
CA ASP A 43 1.06 7.95 -10.72
C ASP A 43 0.87 7.16 -9.42
N ILE A 44 1.96 6.77 -8.74
CA ILE A 44 1.88 6.07 -7.46
C ILE A 44 1.57 7.09 -6.36
N PRO A 45 0.50 6.89 -5.56
CA PRO A 45 0.21 7.77 -4.42
C PRO A 45 1.32 7.69 -3.38
N ALA A 46 1.83 8.84 -2.94
CA ALA A 46 2.80 8.90 -1.86
C ALA A 46 2.11 8.82 -0.48
N PHE A 47 2.83 8.32 0.53
CA PHE A 47 2.30 8.14 1.89
C PHE A 47 1.93 9.43 2.62
N PHE A 48 2.39 10.58 2.12
CA PHE A 48 2.16 11.92 2.70
C PHE A 48 1.12 12.74 1.93
N GLU A 49 0.51 12.18 0.88
CA GLU A 49 -0.50 12.88 0.10
C GLU A 49 -1.81 13.05 0.88
N ASP A 50 -2.50 14.16 0.62
CA ASP A 50 -3.84 14.39 1.16
C ASP A 50 -4.90 13.57 0.40
N LEU A 51 -6.13 13.59 0.93
CA LEU A 51 -7.23 12.81 0.38
C LEU A 51 -7.57 13.20 -1.06
N ASP A 52 -7.55 14.49 -1.40
CA ASP A 52 -7.93 14.99 -2.72
C ASP A 52 -6.92 14.56 -3.80
N ALA A 53 -5.62 14.58 -3.48
CA ALA A 53 -4.57 14.07 -4.35
C ALA A 53 -4.70 12.55 -4.57
N ILE A 54 -4.96 11.78 -3.51
CA ILE A 54 -5.18 10.33 -3.62
C ILE A 54 -6.41 10.03 -4.48
N ILE A 55 -7.54 10.71 -4.25
CA ILE A 55 -8.76 10.57 -5.06
C ILE A 55 -8.46 10.87 -6.53
N SER A 56 -7.73 11.95 -6.81
CA SER A 56 -7.39 12.38 -8.17
C SER A 56 -6.51 11.34 -8.90
N LYS A 57 -5.53 10.75 -8.21
CA LYS A 57 -4.66 9.70 -8.79
C LYS A 57 -5.43 8.42 -9.11
N PHE A 58 -6.29 7.97 -8.21
CA PHE A 58 -7.15 6.80 -8.46
C PHE A 58 -8.16 7.06 -9.58
N ALA A 59 -8.77 8.25 -9.63
CA ALA A 59 -9.64 8.67 -10.73
C ALA A 59 -8.90 8.69 -12.08
N GLY A 60 -7.64 9.09 -12.11
CA GLY A 60 -6.77 9.01 -13.29
C GLY A 60 -6.51 7.58 -13.79
N LYS A 61 -6.78 6.56 -12.96
CA LYS A 61 -6.76 5.14 -13.33
C LYS A 61 -8.14 4.52 -13.53
N GLY A 62 -9.19 5.34 -13.51
CA GLY A 62 -10.58 4.90 -13.73
C GLY A 62 -11.28 4.33 -12.49
N PHE A 63 -10.73 4.54 -11.29
CA PHE A 63 -11.38 4.12 -10.04
C PHE A 63 -12.22 5.24 -9.44
N THR A 64 -13.34 4.85 -8.83
CA THR A 64 -14.15 5.72 -7.97
C THR A 64 -13.50 5.87 -6.59
N ALA A 65 -13.88 6.91 -5.84
CA ALA A 65 -13.43 7.08 -4.45
C ALA A 65 -13.81 5.87 -3.55
N ARG A 66 -14.95 5.22 -3.83
CA ARG A 66 -15.34 4.01 -3.10
C ARG A 66 -14.39 2.84 -3.36
N GLU A 67 -13.96 2.66 -4.60
CA GLU A 67 -13.00 1.61 -4.96
C GLU A 67 -11.61 1.91 -4.42
N MET A 68 -11.20 3.18 -4.39
CA MET A 68 -9.98 3.63 -3.73
C MET A 68 -9.98 3.23 -2.24
N VAL A 69 -11.06 3.50 -1.50
CA VAL A 69 -11.20 3.07 -0.09
C VAL A 69 -11.14 1.55 0.04
N ALA A 70 -11.79 0.81 -0.86
CA ALA A 70 -11.75 -0.65 -0.85
C ALA A 70 -10.31 -1.18 -1.05
N LEU A 71 -9.53 -0.57 -1.95
CA LEU A 71 -8.14 -0.93 -2.21
C LEU A 71 -7.19 -0.49 -1.08
N SER A 72 -7.47 0.61 -0.38
CA SER A 72 -6.73 0.99 0.83
C SER A 72 -6.84 -0.06 1.94
N GLY A 73 -7.87 -0.92 1.91
CA GLY A 73 -7.97 -2.10 2.77
C GLY A 73 -6.81 -3.08 2.63
N ALA A 74 -6.02 -3.02 1.56
CA ALA A 74 -4.78 -3.81 1.43
C ALA A 74 -3.77 -3.53 2.56
N HIS A 75 -3.86 -2.36 3.23
CA HIS A 75 -3.04 -2.04 4.41
C HIS A 75 -3.41 -2.82 5.69
N THR A 76 -4.38 -3.74 5.63
CA THR A 76 -4.70 -4.64 6.77
C THR A 76 -3.61 -5.68 7.00
N VAL A 77 -2.72 -5.89 6.04
CA VAL A 77 -1.60 -6.84 6.10
C VAL A 77 -0.31 -6.17 5.64
N GLY A 78 0.82 -6.73 6.07
CA GLY A 78 2.16 -6.22 5.73
C GLY A 78 2.77 -5.37 6.83
N GLN A 79 3.78 -4.59 6.46
CA GLN A 79 4.52 -3.71 7.35
C GLN A 79 4.96 -2.45 6.57
N ALA A 80 5.11 -1.34 7.28
CA ALA A 80 5.64 -0.09 6.76
C ALA A 80 6.99 0.25 7.41
N GLN A 81 7.86 0.94 6.66
CA GLN A 81 9.12 1.47 7.19
C GLN A 81 8.89 2.77 7.95
N CYS A 82 9.64 2.99 9.02
CA CYS A 82 9.57 4.20 9.83
C CYS A 82 9.62 5.50 9.00
N SER A 83 10.44 5.53 7.94
CA SER A 83 10.51 6.66 7.02
C SER A 83 9.16 7.10 6.41
N THR A 84 8.21 6.19 6.24
CA THR A 84 6.92 6.48 5.59
C THR A 84 5.83 7.00 6.54
N PHE A 85 6.01 6.85 7.86
CA PHE A 85 5.01 7.31 8.85
C PHE A 85 5.58 8.20 9.95
N ARG A 86 6.91 8.41 9.99
CA ARG A 86 7.59 9.23 11.01
C ARG A 86 6.98 10.60 11.17
N HIS A 87 6.71 11.30 10.06
CA HIS A 87 6.13 12.66 10.12
C HIS A 87 4.82 12.65 10.92
N ARG A 88 3.95 11.68 10.63
CA ARG A 88 2.64 11.56 11.27
C ARG A 88 2.72 11.31 12.76
N ILE A 89 3.61 10.42 13.21
CA ILE A 89 3.70 10.09 14.65
C ILE A 89 4.35 11.21 15.49
N TYR A 90 5.03 12.19 14.89
CA TYR A 90 5.68 13.28 15.62
C TYR A 90 4.98 14.64 15.44
N ASN A 91 4.33 14.90 14.31
CA ASN A 91 3.87 16.24 13.93
C ASN A 91 2.35 16.36 13.72
N GLU A 92 1.62 15.25 13.61
CA GLU A 92 0.17 15.28 13.37
C GLU A 92 -0.64 15.06 14.65
N THR A 93 -1.83 15.66 14.71
CA THR A 93 -2.74 15.60 15.87
C THR A 93 -3.93 14.67 15.67
N ASN A 94 -4.10 14.13 14.46
CA ASN A 94 -5.17 13.20 14.07
C ASN A 94 -4.77 11.72 14.27
N ILE A 95 -3.94 11.45 15.27
CA ILE A 95 -3.45 10.13 15.64
C ILE A 95 -3.64 9.93 17.14
N ASP A 96 -4.03 8.72 17.54
CA ASP A 96 -4.11 8.37 18.95
C ASP A 96 -2.72 8.54 19.60
N PRO A 97 -2.58 9.34 20.68
CA PRO A 97 -1.29 9.66 21.25
C PRO A 97 -0.59 8.43 21.87
N THR A 98 -1.35 7.46 22.37
CA THR A 98 -0.78 6.20 22.89
C THR A 98 -0.23 5.34 21.76
N PHE A 99 -0.94 5.25 20.63
CA PHE A 99 -0.45 4.57 19.43
C PHE A 99 0.78 5.27 18.84
N ALA A 100 0.78 6.60 18.78
CA ALA A 100 1.94 7.37 18.34
C ALA A 100 3.18 7.07 19.21
N ALA A 101 3.04 7.14 20.54
CA ALA A 101 4.12 6.80 21.47
C ALA A 101 4.63 5.36 21.29
N MET A 102 3.73 4.40 21.06
CA MET A 102 4.08 3.01 20.77
C MET A 102 4.94 2.89 19.51
N ARG A 103 4.64 3.65 18.45
CA ARG A 103 5.41 3.63 17.20
C ARG A 103 6.75 4.34 17.35
N GLN A 104 6.79 5.44 18.10
CA GLN A 104 8.03 6.20 18.39
C GLN A 104 9.08 5.35 19.09
N ALA A 105 8.68 4.36 19.90
CA ALA A 105 9.60 3.45 20.58
C ALA A 105 10.61 2.75 19.63
N ASN A 106 10.20 2.47 18.40
CA ASN A 106 11.02 1.82 17.37
C ASN A 106 11.23 2.71 16.12
N CYS A 107 10.85 3.97 16.16
CA CYS A 107 10.94 4.89 15.02
C CYS A 107 11.54 6.23 15.48
N PRO A 108 12.89 6.38 15.47
CA PRO A 108 13.56 7.58 15.95
C PRO A 108 13.12 8.84 15.19
N MET A 109 13.09 9.99 15.88
CA MET A 109 12.67 11.27 15.30
C MET A 109 13.60 11.76 14.18
N THR A 110 14.90 11.49 14.29
CA THR A 110 15.90 11.96 13.32
C THR A 110 15.91 11.06 12.09
N SER A 111 15.75 11.65 10.91
CA SER A 111 15.98 10.95 9.63
C SER A 111 17.40 10.39 9.54
N GLY A 112 17.58 9.29 8.81
CA GLY A 112 18.86 8.57 8.72
C GLY A 112 19.12 7.61 9.88
N HIS A 113 18.25 7.59 10.90
CA HIS A 113 18.34 6.68 12.04
C HIS A 113 17.07 5.85 12.15
N GLY A 114 17.20 4.53 12.00
CA GLY A 114 16.06 3.60 12.08
C GLY A 114 15.03 3.78 10.97
N ASP A 115 15.37 4.42 9.84
CA ASP A 115 14.45 4.67 8.71
C ASP A 115 13.79 3.38 8.19
N GLY A 116 14.55 2.28 8.18
CA GLY A 116 14.08 0.97 7.74
C GLY A 116 13.39 0.14 8.82
N ASN A 117 13.23 0.66 10.05
CA ASN A 117 12.55 -0.07 11.11
C ASN A 117 11.10 -0.33 10.72
N LEU A 118 10.67 -1.59 10.80
CA LEU A 118 9.34 -2.02 10.35
C LEU A 118 8.33 -1.93 11.49
N ALA A 119 7.14 -1.44 11.14
CA ALA A 119 5.94 -1.49 11.97
C ALA A 119 4.83 -2.21 11.18
N PRO A 120 4.00 -3.05 11.83
CA PRO A 120 2.71 -3.44 11.27
C PRO A 120 1.84 -2.20 11.03
#